data_AF-A0A085MYP9-F1
#
_entry.id   AF-A0A085MYP9-F1
#
_cell.length_a   1.000
_cell.length_b   1.000
_cell.length_c   1.000
_cell.angle_alpha   90.00
_cell.angle_beta   90.00
_cell.angle_gamma   90.00
#
_symmetry.space_group_name_H-M   'P 1'
#
loop_
_entity.id
_entity.type
_entity.pdbx_description
1 polymer ?
#
loop_
_entity_poly.entity_id
_entity_poly.type
_entity_poly.pdbx_seq_one_letter_code
_entity_poly.pdbx_strand_id
1 'polypeptide(L)'
;MQRRSRLFIITDRVTRKSYLIDAGADVSVVPASFADIKRGPSTYKLYAANDTEIHLLGKLHLLPDLKNRRLLDGVTLLSAKGRLTNQTANGLRIVNGSSPYRCILAEFPEVTKPLTASTKTRHNVVHRIITNGNPVVAKARRLDPPKYAAAKKEFEYMLEQGVCRPSKSQYTNRLRMVPKNATCYWRRCGDYRQLNRTAKPD
;
A
#
# COMPACT_ATOMS: atom_id res chain seq x y z
N MET A 1 -16.50 9.77 18.44
CA MET A 1 -16.18 8.97 19.64
C MET A 1 -14.82 8.31 19.46
N GLN A 2 -13.88 8.49 20.39
CA GLN A 2 -12.54 7.89 20.29
C GLN A 2 -12.65 6.39 20.57
N ARG A 3 -12.46 5.55 19.54
CA ARG A 3 -12.57 4.10 19.67
C ARG A 3 -11.48 3.62 20.64
N ARG A 4 -11.89 3.14 21.83
CA ARG A 4 -11.00 2.49 22.78
C ARG A 4 -10.49 1.19 22.14
N SER A 5 -9.23 1.16 21.74
CA SER A 5 -8.57 -0.03 21.25
C SER A 5 -7.88 -0.76 22.40
N ARG A 6 -7.93 -2.09 22.39
CA ARG A 6 -7.18 -2.93 23.33
C ARG A 6 -5.75 -3.03 22.80
N LEU A 7 -4.82 -2.33 23.44
CA LEU A 7 -3.42 -2.34 23.06
C LEU A 7 -2.69 -3.44 23.80
N PHE A 8 -1.83 -4.18 23.10
CA PHE A 8 -0.93 -5.13 23.71
C PHE A 8 0.43 -4.47 23.93
N ILE A 9 0.81 -4.34 25.21
CA ILE A 9 2.04 -3.67 25.63
C ILE A 9 2.91 -4.67 26.36
N ILE A 10 4.21 -4.62 26.08
CA ILE A 10 5.23 -5.39 26.78
C ILE A 10 6.19 -4.44 27.44
N THR A 11 6.38 -4.62 28.74
CA THR A 11 7.33 -3.83 29.51
C THR A 11 8.55 -4.69 29.77
N ASP A 12 9.70 -4.26 29.25
CA ASP A 12 10.98 -4.82 29.64
C ASP A 12 11.21 -4.54 31.13
N ARG A 13 11.48 -5.59 31.91
CA ARG A 13 11.65 -5.50 33.36
C ARG A 13 12.96 -4.82 33.75
N VAL A 14 13.99 -4.93 32.91
CA VAL A 14 15.32 -4.38 33.17
C VAL A 14 15.31 -2.88 32.86
N THR A 15 14.95 -2.52 31.62
CA THR A 15 14.98 -1.11 31.20
C THR A 15 13.75 -0.32 31.62
N ARG A 16 12.69 -0.99 32.11
CA ARG A 16 11.35 -0.43 32.42
C ARG A 16 10.66 0.22 31.20
N LYS A 17 11.24 0.10 30.00
CA LYS A 17 10.64 0.60 28.76
C LYS A 17 9.47 -0.28 28.36
N SER A 18 8.41 0.37 27.90
CA SER A 18 7.20 -0.30 27.42
C SER A 18 7.10 -0.16 25.91
N TYR A 19 6.85 -1.27 25.23
CA TYR A 19 6.76 -1.39 23.79
C TYR A 19 5.32 -1.75 23.41
N LEU A 20 4.74 -0.99 22.49
CA LEU A 20 3.47 -1.34 21.85
C LEU A 20 3.74 -2.40 20.79
N ILE A 21 3.00 -3.51 20.84
CA ILE A 21 3.11 -4.57 19.85
C ILE A 21 2.09 -4.32 18.75
N ASP A 22 2.59 -3.99 17.55
CA ASP A 22 1.79 -3.88 16.34
C ASP A 22 1.90 -5.17 15.52
N ALA A 23 0.77 -5.84 15.29
CA ALA A 23 0.72 -7.07 14.50
C ALA A 23 0.55 -6.80 12.99
N GLY A 24 0.49 -5.52 12.57
CA GLY A 24 0.36 -5.12 11.17
C GLY A 24 1.68 -4.94 10.42
N ALA A 25 2.83 -5.13 11.07
CA ALA A 25 4.15 -4.98 10.46
C ALA A 25 4.79 -6.34 10.15
N ASP A 26 5.35 -6.49 8.95
CA ASP A 26 6.10 -7.71 8.56
C ASP A 26 7.43 -7.83 9.33
N VAL A 27 8.06 -6.69 9.65
CA VAL A 27 9.31 -6.62 10.41
C VAL A 27 9.23 -5.45 11.41
N SER A 28 9.67 -5.70 12.65
CA SER A 28 9.82 -4.67 13.68
C SER A 28 11.29 -4.45 14.01
N VAL A 29 11.68 -3.19 14.19
CA VAL A 29 13.04 -2.81 14.62
C VAL A 29 12.98 -2.37 16.08
N VAL A 30 13.90 -2.88 16.90
CA VAL A 30 14.03 -2.50 18.32
C VAL A 30 15.42 -1.89 18.57
N PRO A 31 15.56 -1.00 19.56
CA PRO A 31 16.87 -0.45 19.92
C PRO A 31 17.86 -1.55 20.31
N ALA A 32 19.09 -1.46 19.81
CA ALA A 32 20.14 -2.43 20.12
C ALA A 32 20.56 -2.35 21.60
N SER A 33 20.78 -3.51 22.22
CA SER A 33 21.41 -3.59 23.54
C SER A 33 22.94 -3.52 23.43
N PHE A 34 23.62 -3.32 24.56
CA PHE A 34 25.08 -3.40 24.60
C PHE A 34 25.63 -4.76 24.13
N ALA A 35 24.88 -5.85 24.36
CA ALA A 35 25.29 -7.17 23.89
C ALA A 35 25.18 -7.29 22.36
N ASP A 36 24.17 -6.67 21.76
CA ASP A 36 23.96 -6.69 20.31
C ASP A 36 25.03 -5.85 19.59
N ILE A 37 25.39 -4.69 20.16
CA ILE A 37 26.48 -3.85 19.65
C ILE A 37 27.81 -4.63 19.61
N LYS A 38 28.07 -5.45 20.64
CA LYS A 38 29.28 -6.29 20.69
C LYS A 38 29.28 -7.44 19.68
N ARG A 39 28.12 -7.96 19.27
CA ARG A 39 28.02 -9.03 18.26
C ARG A 39 28.37 -8.57 16.85
N GLY A 40 28.37 -7.26 16.61
CA GLY A 40 28.68 -6.69 15.31
C GLY A 40 27.49 -6.68 14.35
N PRO A 41 27.70 -6.17 13.11
CA PRO A 41 26.63 -5.92 12.15
C PRO A 41 25.98 -7.20 11.61
N SER A 42 24.67 -7.13 11.38
CA SER A 42 23.90 -8.17 10.71
C SER A 42 24.19 -8.20 9.21
N THR A 43 24.09 -9.38 8.59
CA THR A 43 24.08 -9.53 7.12
C THR A 43 22.74 -9.15 6.50
N TYR A 44 21.67 -9.07 7.31
CA TYR A 44 20.35 -8.66 6.87
C TYR A 44 20.28 -7.13 6.73
N LYS A 45 19.80 -6.64 5.58
CA LYS A 45 19.71 -5.21 5.26
C LYS A 45 18.26 -4.75 5.23
N LEU A 46 17.99 -3.61 5.85
CA LEU A 46 16.74 -2.86 5.71
C LEU A 46 17.06 -1.47 5.18
N TYR A 47 16.13 -0.90 4.41
CA TYR A 47 16.26 0.45 3.85
C TYR A 47 15.10 1.30 4.35
N ALA A 48 15.40 2.54 4.71
CA ALA A 48 14.39 3.54 4.99
C ALA A 48 13.69 3.99 3.70
N ALA A 49 12.58 4.72 3.83
CA ALA A 49 11.78 5.17 2.68
C ALA A 49 12.51 6.16 1.73
N ASN A 50 13.64 6.71 2.17
CA ASN A 50 14.55 7.56 1.39
C ASN A 50 15.77 6.78 0.86
N ASP A 51 15.68 5.45 0.80
CA ASP A 51 16.71 4.52 0.33
C ASP A 51 18.01 4.50 1.16
N THR A 52 18.06 5.15 2.33
CA THR A 52 19.23 5.02 3.22
C THR A 52 19.22 3.68 3.94
N GLU A 53 20.37 2.99 3.95
CA GLU A 53 20.54 1.72 4.65
C GLU A 53 20.39 1.91 6.18
N ILE A 54 19.57 1.06 6.80
CA ILE A 54 19.41 0.98 8.24
C ILE A 54 20.37 -0.09 8.75
N HIS A 55 21.40 0.32 9.48
CA HIS A 55 22.38 -0.61 10.05
C HIS A 55 21.72 -1.43 11.18
N LEU A 56 21.75 -2.76 11.05
CA LEU A 56 21.15 -3.69 12.00
C LEU A 56 22.21 -4.47 12.78
N LEU A 57 21.90 -4.80 14.02
CA LEU A 57 22.76 -5.56 14.94
C LEU A 57 22.02 -6.84 15.35
N GLY A 58 22.13 -7.87 14.51
CA GLY A 58 21.47 -9.17 14.70
C GLY A 58 20.01 -9.26 14.24
N LYS A 59 19.36 -10.37 14.62
CA LYS A 59 17.95 -10.68 14.34
C LYS A 59 17.32 -11.36 15.55
N LEU A 60 16.10 -10.96 15.92
CA LEU A 60 15.31 -11.56 16.99
C LEU A 60 14.08 -12.27 16.40
N HIS A 61 13.72 -13.43 16.95
CA HIS A 61 12.58 -14.23 16.51
C HIS A 61 11.43 -14.12 17.52
N LEU A 62 10.89 -12.92 17.69
CA LEU A 62 9.85 -12.68 18.70
C LEU A 62 8.45 -12.90 18.11
N LEU A 63 7.66 -13.76 18.75
CA LEU A 63 6.31 -14.16 18.33
C LEU A 63 5.26 -13.65 19.33
N PRO A 64 4.37 -12.73 18.92
CA PRO A 64 3.32 -12.23 19.79
C PRO A 64 2.17 -13.23 19.91
N ASP A 65 1.92 -13.73 21.12
CA ASP A 65 0.80 -14.59 21.48
C ASP A 65 -0.26 -13.74 22.21
N LEU A 66 -1.15 -13.15 21.42
CA LEU A 66 -2.19 -12.25 21.92
C LEU A 66 -3.24 -12.97 22.77
N LYS A 67 -3.47 -14.27 22.53
CA LYS A 67 -4.44 -15.09 23.29
C LYS A 67 -3.97 -15.27 24.72
N ASN A 68 -2.70 -15.63 24.91
CA ASN A 68 -2.10 -15.85 26.22
C ASN A 68 -1.40 -14.61 26.79
N ARG A 69 -1.47 -13.47 26.08
CA ARG A 69 -0.91 -12.17 26.48
C ARG A 69 0.58 -12.27 26.77
N ARG A 70 1.34 -12.90 25.89
CA ARG A 70 2.79 -13.11 26.03
C ARG A 70 3.52 -12.89 24.72
N LEU A 71 4.83 -12.66 24.81
CA LEU A 71 5.75 -12.68 23.67
C LEU A 71 6.69 -13.84 23.87
N LEU A 72 6.79 -14.68 22.86
CA LEU A 72 7.64 -15.86 22.84
C LEU A 72 8.88 -15.55 22.03
N ASP A 73 10.04 -15.99 22.50
CA ASP A 73 11.21 -16.15 21.64
C ASP A 73 11.08 -17.50 20.91
N GLY A 74 10.99 -17.46 19.58
CA GLY A 74 10.85 -18.64 18.74
C GLY A 74 12.09 -19.54 18.71
N VAL A 75 13.24 -19.08 19.20
CA VAL A 75 14.46 -19.90 19.31
C VAL A 75 14.59 -20.51 20.69
N THR A 76 14.52 -19.70 21.74
CA THR A 76 14.74 -20.18 23.12
C THR A 76 13.47 -20.67 23.81
N LEU A 77 12.30 -20.43 23.23
CA LEU A 77 10.96 -20.67 23.80
C LEU A 77 10.70 -19.94 25.12
N LEU A 78 11.60 -19.04 25.54
CA LEU A 78 11.39 -18.17 26.68
C LEU A 78 10.23 -17.21 26.40
N SER A 79 9.49 -16.85 27.45
CA SER A 79 8.31 -16.01 27.32
C SER A 79 8.34 -14.81 28.25
N ALA A 80 7.91 -13.66 27.73
CA ALA A 80 7.67 -12.46 28.50
C ALA A 80 6.16 -12.18 28.55
N LYS A 81 5.62 -12.01 29.76
CA LYS A 81 4.19 -11.67 29.95
C LYS A 81 3.94 -10.22 29.54
N GLY A 82 3.00 -10.01 28.64
CA GLY A 82 2.51 -8.69 28.26
C GLY A 82 1.22 -8.32 28.99
N ARG A 83 0.81 -7.06 28.84
CA ARG A 83 -0.42 -6.51 29.40
C ARG A 83 -1.31 -5.99 28.29
N LEU A 84 -2.59 -6.30 28.36
CA LEU A 84 -3.60 -5.59 27.57
C LEU A 84 -3.99 -4.32 28.33
N THR A 85 -3.85 -3.18 27.67
CA THR A 85 -4.25 -1.90 28.20
C THR A 85 -5.39 -1.33 27.36
N ASN A 86 -6.37 -0.71 28.03
CA ASN A 86 -7.45 0.03 27.38
C ASN A 86 -7.04 1.49 27.16
N GLN A 87 -5.76 1.72 26.84
CA GLN A 87 -5.27 3.05 26.54
C GLN A 87 -5.66 3.43 25.12
N THR A 88 -6.02 4.70 24.92
CA THR A 88 -6.04 5.30 23.59
C THR A 88 -4.61 5.40 23.10
N ALA A 89 -4.15 4.43 22.31
CA ALA A 89 -2.94 4.66 21.52
C ALA A 89 -3.22 5.84 20.61
N ASN A 90 -2.33 6.83 20.66
CA ASN A 90 -2.05 7.63 19.49
C ASN A 90 -1.30 6.72 18.51
N GLY A 91 -1.96 5.70 17.98
CA GLY A 91 -1.46 4.99 16.80
C GLY A 91 -1.24 6.01 15.69
N LEU A 92 -0.44 5.68 14.69
CA LEU A 92 -0.29 6.52 13.51
C LEU A 92 -1.70 6.80 12.94
N ARG A 93 -2.19 8.02 13.18
CA ARG A 93 -3.46 8.51 12.67
C ARG A 93 -3.12 9.44 11.53
N ILE A 94 -3.81 9.25 10.41
CA ILE A 94 -3.74 10.17 9.26
C ILE A 94 -4.15 11.60 9.71
N VAL A 95 -4.96 11.71 10.77
CA VAL A 95 -5.54 12.96 11.24
C VAL A 95 -5.09 13.26 12.67
N ASN A 96 -4.51 14.45 12.88
CA ASN A 96 -4.22 14.96 14.21
C ASN A 96 -5.52 15.06 15.04
N GLY A 97 -5.49 14.53 16.26
CA GLY A 97 -6.61 14.53 17.19
C GLY A 97 -7.15 15.92 17.53
N SER A 98 -6.33 16.97 17.43
CA SER A 98 -6.69 18.37 17.70
C SER A 98 -7.01 19.19 16.44
N SER A 99 -6.93 18.58 15.25
CA SER A 99 -7.21 19.28 14.00
C SER A 99 -8.68 19.70 13.94
N PRO A 100 -9.01 20.91 13.48
CA PRO A 100 -10.40 21.33 13.27
C PRO A 100 -11.13 20.43 12.26
N TYR A 101 -10.39 19.74 11.38
CA TYR A 101 -10.95 18.85 10.36
C TYR A 101 -11.27 17.43 10.86
N ARG A 102 -10.99 17.12 12.13
CA ARG A 102 -11.19 15.78 12.69
C ARG A 102 -12.65 15.32 12.61
N CYS A 103 -13.59 16.20 12.90
CA CYS A 103 -15.02 15.87 12.86
C CYS A 103 -15.45 15.51 11.43
N ILE A 104 -15.03 16.32 10.45
CA ILE A 104 -15.34 16.11 9.03
C ILE A 104 -14.74 14.79 8.53
N LEU A 105 -13.46 14.51 8.84
CA LEU A 105 -12.81 13.27 8.40
C LEU A 105 -13.38 12.02 9.10
N ALA A 106 -13.93 12.17 10.31
CA ALA A 106 -14.65 11.10 10.99
C ALA A 106 -16.06 10.87 10.42
N GLU A 107 -16.71 11.92 9.92
CA GLU A 107 -18.00 11.86 9.22
C GLU A 107 -17.86 11.20 7.83
N PHE A 108 -16.76 11.50 7.13
CA PHE A 108 -16.47 10.97 5.79
C PHE A 108 -15.20 10.11 5.78
N PRO A 109 -15.20 8.95 6.45
CA PRO A 109 -14.00 8.11 6.56
C PRO A 109 -13.54 7.58 5.19
N GLU A 110 -14.44 7.49 4.21
CA GLU A 110 -14.14 7.03 2.85
C GLU A 110 -13.20 7.94 2.08
N VAL A 111 -13.13 9.23 2.41
CA VAL A 111 -12.21 10.20 1.77
C VAL A 111 -10.74 9.86 2.04
N THR A 112 -10.45 9.29 3.22
CA THR A 112 -9.08 8.95 3.64
C THR A 112 -8.70 7.50 3.39
N LYS A 113 -9.67 6.65 3.04
CA LYS A 113 -9.38 5.27 2.66
C LYS A 113 -8.71 5.29 1.28
N PRO A 114 -7.59 4.57 1.08
CA PRO A 114 -7.06 4.38 -0.27
C PRO A 114 -8.18 3.79 -1.12
N LEU A 115 -8.48 4.41 -2.27
CA LEU A 115 -9.55 3.98 -3.17
C LEU A 115 -9.39 2.50 -3.49
N THR A 116 -10.17 1.65 -2.85
CA THR A 116 -10.42 0.29 -3.32
C THR A 116 -11.30 0.44 -4.55
N ALA A 117 -10.75 0.14 -5.72
CA ALA A 117 -11.15 0.73 -7.01
C ALA A 117 -12.52 0.35 -7.57
N SER A 118 -13.48 -0.05 -6.75
CA SER A 118 -14.83 -0.39 -7.18
C SER A 118 -15.91 0.19 -6.24
N THR A 119 -15.91 1.50 -6.01
CA THR A 119 -17.15 2.15 -5.60
C THR A 119 -17.99 2.39 -6.85
N LYS A 120 -19.03 1.58 -7.06
CA LYS A 120 -20.05 1.87 -8.08
C LYS A 120 -20.60 3.26 -7.78
N THR A 121 -20.61 4.14 -8.77
CA THR A 121 -21.24 5.47 -8.65
C THR A 121 -22.68 5.28 -8.20
N ARG A 122 -23.13 6.07 -7.20
CA ARG A 122 -24.49 5.96 -6.66
C ARG A 122 -25.56 6.38 -7.68
N HIS A 123 -25.19 7.24 -8.64
CA HIS A 123 -26.05 7.66 -9.73
C HIS A 123 -25.82 6.81 -10.98
N ASN A 124 -26.83 6.77 -11.84
CA ASN A 124 -26.83 6.11 -13.15
C ASN A 124 -26.37 7.03 -14.31
N VAL A 125 -25.99 8.28 -14.01
CA VAL A 125 -25.44 9.19 -15.03
C VAL A 125 -24.13 8.61 -15.56
N VAL A 126 -24.09 8.40 -16.88
CA VAL A 126 -22.93 7.87 -17.61
C VAL A 126 -22.48 8.86 -18.67
N HIS A 127 -21.17 9.02 -18.83
CA HIS A 127 -20.62 9.85 -19.90
C HIS A 127 -20.71 9.10 -21.23
N ARG A 128 -21.39 9.68 -22.21
CA ARG A 128 -21.51 9.11 -23.56
C ARG A 128 -20.71 9.94 -24.56
N ILE A 129 -19.65 9.34 -25.09
CA ILE A 129 -18.88 9.95 -26.18
C ILE A 129 -19.63 9.67 -27.49
N ILE A 130 -20.04 10.74 -28.19
CA ILE A 130 -20.73 10.65 -29.48
C ILE A 130 -19.69 10.78 -30.59
N THR A 131 -19.60 9.76 -31.45
CA THR A 131 -18.71 9.74 -32.62
C THR A 131 -19.51 9.82 -33.92
N ASN A 132 -18.94 10.46 -34.93
CA ASN A 132 -19.47 10.44 -36.29
C ASN A 132 -18.69 9.42 -37.15
N GLY A 133 -19.40 8.71 -38.01
CA GLY A 133 -18.80 7.80 -38.98
C GLY A 133 -18.40 6.43 -38.40
N ASN A 134 -17.48 5.76 -39.08
CA ASN A 134 -17.12 4.38 -38.80
C ASN A 134 -16.23 4.23 -37.54
N PRO A 135 -16.29 3.06 -36.86
CA PRO A 135 -15.40 2.77 -35.76
C PRO A 135 -13.92 2.86 -36.13
N VAL A 136 -13.13 3.45 -35.23
CA VAL A 136 -11.67 3.55 -35.39
C VAL A 136 -11.02 2.22 -35.00
N VAL A 137 -10.23 1.65 -35.91
CA VAL A 137 -9.52 0.38 -35.69
C VAL A 137 -8.02 0.57 -35.92
N ALA A 138 -7.23 0.24 -34.91
CA ALA A 138 -5.78 0.13 -34.97
C ALA A 138 -5.33 -1.32 -34.72
N LYS A 139 -4.40 -1.81 -35.56
CA LYS A 139 -3.77 -3.12 -35.36
C LYS A 139 -2.85 -3.10 -34.13
N ALA A 140 -2.88 -4.19 -33.36
CA ALA A 140 -1.93 -4.42 -32.28
C ALA A 140 -0.49 -4.45 -32.82
N ARG A 141 0.45 -3.86 -32.09
CA ARG A 141 1.87 -3.90 -32.44
C ARG A 141 2.64 -4.72 -31.42
N ARG A 142 3.70 -5.38 -31.91
CA ARG A 142 4.67 -6.06 -31.04
C ARG A 142 5.30 -5.04 -30.09
N LEU A 143 5.47 -5.45 -28.84
CA LEU A 143 6.17 -4.72 -27.80
C LEU A 143 7.43 -5.50 -27.45
N ASP A 144 8.50 -4.76 -27.11
CA ASP A 144 9.71 -5.37 -26.57
C ASP A 144 9.39 -6.14 -25.27
N PRO A 145 10.08 -7.24 -24.97
CA PRO A 145 9.80 -8.07 -23.78
C PRO A 145 9.64 -7.29 -22.45
N PRO A 146 10.51 -6.33 -22.09
CA PRO A 146 10.32 -5.58 -20.84
C PRO A 146 9.10 -4.66 -20.86
N LYS A 147 8.80 -4.03 -22.01
CA LYS A 147 7.60 -3.19 -22.19
C LYS A 147 6.33 -4.01 -22.12
N TYR A 148 6.36 -5.20 -22.71
CA TYR A 148 5.25 -6.14 -22.66
C TYR A 148 4.97 -6.63 -21.24
N ALA A 149 6.01 -7.03 -20.50
CA ALA A 149 5.88 -7.45 -19.10
C ALA A 149 5.29 -6.33 -18.23
N ALA A 150 5.80 -5.10 -18.37
CA ALA A 150 5.27 -3.94 -17.66
C ALA A 150 3.81 -3.63 -18.03
N ALA A 151 3.47 -3.66 -19.33
CA ALA A 151 2.11 -3.44 -19.81
C ALA A 151 1.14 -4.50 -19.26
N LYS A 152 1.53 -5.78 -19.30
CA LYS A 152 0.70 -6.89 -18.82
C LYS A 152 0.38 -6.74 -17.34
N LYS A 153 1.40 -6.52 -16.49
CA LYS A 153 1.23 -6.32 -15.05
C LYS A 153 0.29 -5.16 -14.73
N GLU A 154 0.42 -4.06 -15.46
CA GLU A 154 -0.42 -2.87 -15.28
C GLU A 154 -1.88 -3.14 -15.70
N PHE A 155 -2.13 -3.86 -16.78
CA PHE A 155 -3.49 -4.24 -17.17
C PHE A 155 -4.13 -5.24 -16.20
N GLU A 156 -3.37 -6.21 -15.69
CA GLU A 156 -3.82 -7.13 -14.64
C GLU A 156 -4.25 -6.37 -13.39
N TYR A 157 -3.42 -5.42 -12.94
CA TYR A 157 -3.78 -4.54 -11.83
C TYR A 157 -5.07 -3.76 -12.10
N MET A 158 -5.26 -3.18 -13.28
CA MET A 158 -6.50 -2.47 -13.62
C MET A 158 -7.73 -3.37 -13.65
N LEU A 159 -7.58 -4.63 -14.06
CA LEU A 159 -8.66 -5.62 -14.09
C LEU A 159 -9.08 -5.96 -12.66
N GLU A 160 -8.11 -6.22 -11.76
CA GLU A 160 -8.36 -6.44 -10.32
C GLU A 160 -9.02 -5.23 -9.67
N GLN A 161 -8.57 -4.03 -10.04
CA GLN A 161 -9.14 -2.77 -9.60
C GLN A 161 -10.52 -2.48 -10.24
N GLY A 162 -10.97 -3.23 -11.25
CA GLY A 162 -12.25 -2.96 -11.92
C GLY A 162 -12.31 -1.68 -12.76
N VAL A 163 -11.15 -1.04 -13.01
CA VAL A 163 -11.06 0.16 -13.86
C VAL A 163 -11.21 -0.20 -15.34
N CYS A 164 -10.76 -1.40 -15.73
CA CYS A 164 -10.96 -1.92 -17.08
C CYS A 164 -11.61 -3.30 -17.05
N ARG A 165 -12.14 -3.73 -18.19
CA ARG A 165 -12.75 -5.05 -18.38
C ARG A 165 -12.48 -5.55 -19.81
N PRO A 166 -12.44 -6.88 -20.02
CA PRO A 166 -12.43 -7.44 -21.36
C PRO A 166 -13.69 -6.99 -22.12
N SER A 167 -13.53 -6.69 -23.41
CA SER A 167 -14.65 -6.29 -24.28
C SER A 167 -14.44 -6.80 -25.70
N LYS A 168 -15.54 -6.99 -26.42
CA LYS A 168 -15.57 -7.29 -27.86
C LYS A 168 -16.05 -6.04 -28.60
N SER A 169 -15.19 -5.04 -28.70
CA SER A 169 -15.51 -3.75 -29.32
C SER A 169 -15.10 -3.71 -30.79
N GLN A 170 -15.87 -2.98 -31.60
CA GLN A 170 -15.49 -2.61 -32.97
C GLN A 170 -14.43 -1.50 -33.01
N TYR A 171 -14.16 -0.86 -31.86
CA TYR A 171 -13.14 0.17 -31.72
C TYR A 171 -11.85 -0.41 -31.14
N THR A 172 -10.70 -0.05 -31.71
CA THR A 172 -9.39 -0.37 -31.14
C THR A 172 -8.42 0.79 -31.30
N ASN A 173 -7.71 1.14 -30.22
CA ASN A 173 -6.67 2.16 -30.23
C ASN A 173 -5.31 1.53 -29.95
N ARG A 174 -4.24 2.14 -30.48
CA ARG A 174 -2.87 1.64 -30.25
C ARG A 174 -2.43 1.92 -28.81
N LEU A 175 -1.85 0.91 -28.18
CA LEU A 175 -1.07 1.06 -26.94
C LEU A 175 0.35 1.57 -27.23
N ARG A 176 0.77 2.60 -26.49
CA ARG A 176 2.16 3.05 -26.39
C ARG A 176 2.66 2.92 -24.95
N MET A 177 3.88 2.45 -24.80
CA MET A 177 4.59 2.45 -23.52
C MET A 177 5.59 3.61 -23.54
N VAL A 178 5.50 4.49 -22.54
CA VAL A 178 6.32 5.70 -22.41
C VAL A 178 7.10 5.64 -21.10
N PRO A 179 8.42 5.85 -21.09
CA PRO A 179 9.17 5.84 -19.84
C PRO A 179 8.81 7.05 -18.98
N LYS A 180 8.74 6.84 -17.66
CA LYS A 180 8.61 7.89 -16.63
C LYS A 180 9.95 8.01 -15.91
N ASN A 181 10.65 9.11 -16.15
CA ASN A 181 11.93 9.47 -15.52
C ASN A 181 13.03 8.40 -15.69
N ALA A 182 14.19 8.60 -15.05
CA ALA A 182 15.33 7.69 -15.10
C ALA A 182 15.09 6.33 -14.41
N THR A 183 13.99 6.17 -13.66
CA THR A 183 13.72 5.02 -12.78
C THR A 183 13.19 3.76 -13.49
N CYS A 184 13.41 3.61 -14.81
CA CYS A 184 12.97 2.44 -15.59
C CYS A 184 11.46 2.09 -15.44
N TYR A 185 10.62 3.07 -15.08
CA TYR A 185 9.18 2.86 -14.92
C TYR A 185 8.46 3.16 -16.24
N TRP A 186 7.67 2.22 -16.74
CA TRP A 186 6.90 2.39 -18.00
C TRP A 186 5.44 2.73 -17.72
N ARG A 187 4.94 3.79 -18.35
CA ARG A 187 3.51 4.14 -18.37
C ARG A 187 2.85 3.62 -19.63
N ARG A 188 1.67 3.02 -19.48
CA ARG A 188 0.75 2.76 -20.59
C ARG A 188 0.05 4.06 -21.03
N CYS A 189 -0.02 4.28 -22.33
CA CYS A 189 -0.72 5.41 -22.94
C CYS A 189 -1.51 4.93 -24.16
N GLY A 190 -2.81 5.22 -24.21
CA GLY A 190 -3.63 4.99 -25.41
C GLY A 190 -3.44 6.14 -26.42
N ASP A 191 -3.24 5.82 -27.69
CA ASP A 191 -3.19 6.82 -28.77
C ASP A 191 -4.63 7.10 -29.28
N TYR A 192 -5.30 8.08 -28.67
CA TYR A 192 -6.70 8.43 -28.96
C TYR A 192 -6.87 9.47 -30.07
N ARG A 193 -5.79 9.90 -30.75
CA ARG A 193 -5.84 11.00 -31.72
C ARG A 193 -6.83 10.76 -32.86
N GLN A 194 -6.95 9.52 -33.34
CA GLN A 194 -7.92 9.18 -34.40
C GLN A 194 -9.36 9.22 -33.88
N LEU A 195 -9.61 8.69 -32.68
CA LEU A 195 -10.93 8.74 -32.04
C LEU A 195 -11.37 10.18 -31.76
N ASN A 196 -10.47 11.02 -31.26
CA ASN A 196 -10.78 12.41 -30.93
C ASN A 196 -11.12 13.25 -32.17
N ARG A 197 -10.65 12.87 -33.36
CA ARG A 197 -11.02 13.54 -34.62
C ARG A 197 -12.46 13.27 -35.06
N THR A 198 -13.03 12.12 -34.66
CA THR A 198 -14.40 11.72 -35.02
C THR A 198 -15.41 11.98 -33.92
N ALA A 199 -14.94 12.21 -32.68
CA ALA A 199 -15.77 12.61 -31.56
C ALA A 199 -16.31 14.04 -31.76
N LYS A 200 -17.57 14.26 -31.40
CA LYS A 200 -18.15 15.61 -31.33
C LYS A 200 -17.58 16.34 -30.11
N PRO A 201 -17.25 17.63 -30.22
CA PRO A 201 -16.96 18.46 -29.05
C PRO A 201 -18.21 18.60 -28.18
N ASP A 202 -17.99 18.79 -26.88
CA ASP A 202 -19.04 19.00 -25.87
C ASP A 202 -19.67 20.40 -25.97
#